data_AF-A0A380NGX8-F1
#
_entry.id   AF-A0A380NGX8-F1
#
_cell.length_a   1.000
_cell.length_b   1.000
_cell.length_c   1.000
_cell.angle_alpha   90.00
_cell.angle_beta   90.00
_cell.angle_gamma   90.00
#
_symmetry.space_group_name_H-M   'P 1'
#
loop_
_entity.id
_entity.type
_entity.pdbx_description
1 polymer ?
#
loop_
_entity_poly.entity_id
_entity_poly.type
_entity_poly.pdbx_seq_one_letter_code
_entity_poly.pdbx_strand_id
1 'polypeptide(L)'
;MRVKKDMDGNTTRQSLQFTNHAEKEVFVQGVFSHIAKHYDLMNSLLSFHQDAYWRRFAVEKLTLEPDMRLLDVACGTGMLTKEALRQVPSLHIEALDFSPEMLAQGEVRLHEAGLLDRVNLVEGDAMNLPYEANSFDCAMSAFALRNVPDIIKTLSEMKRVVKPGGRVVTLELAKPTALGFKQLYYLYFEKILPVLGKLSKDNSSYAWLPESLRRYPHQSKVLEYFNEVGFEAATYYELTGGIVAVHVGIVPEA
;
A
#
# COMPACT_ATOMS: atom_id res chain seq x y z
N MET A 1 -8.42 -1.96 25.13
CA MET A 1 -7.17 -1.24 25.45
C MET A 1 -6.87 -1.39 26.95
N ARG A 2 -5.88 -2.19 27.35
CA ARG A 2 -5.44 -2.26 28.76
C ARG A 2 -4.05 -1.65 28.88
N VAL A 3 -3.97 -0.51 29.56
CA VAL A 3 -2.71 0.13 29.93
C VAL A 3 -2.18 -0.59 31.18
N LYS A 4 -1.09 -1.34 31.06
CA LYS A 4 -0.28 -1.73 32.23
C LYS A 4 0.92 -0.77 32.32
N LYS A 5 1.04 -0.08 33.45
CA LYS A 5 2.24 0.65 33.85
C LYS A 5 3.26 -0.35 34.41
N ASP A 6 4.52 -0.19 34.08
CA ASP A 6 5.61 -0.85 34.80
C ASP A 6 5.84 -0.18 36.16
N MET A 7 6.56 -0.87 37.06
CA MET A 7 6.68 -0.47 38.47
C MET A 7 7.51 0.81 38.68
N ASP A 8 8.15 1.35 37.63
CA ASP A 8 9.01 2.54 37.69
C ASP A 8 8.41 3.78 37.01
N GLY A 9 7.17 3.70 36.50
CA GLY A 9 6.46 4.87 35.94
C GLY A 9 7.07 5.42 34.64
N ASN A 10 7.98 4.70 34.00
CA ASN A 10 8.55 5.08 32.72
C ASN A 10 7.65 4.59 31.58
N THR A 11 7.38 5.45 30.60
CA THR A 11 6.60 5.05 29.41
C THR A 11 7.50 4.23 28.49
N THR A 12 7.70 2.95 28.83
CA THR A 12 8.35 1.97 27.95
C THR A 12 7.61 1.94 26.62
N ARG A 13 8.33 1.99 25.48
CA ARG A 13 7.76 1.86 24.11
C ARG A 13 6.86 0.62 24.06
N GLN A 14 5.56 0.80 24.27
CA GLN A 14 4.61 -0.31 24.17
C GLN A 14 4.49 -0.65 22.68
N SER A 15 5.04 -1.80 22.30
CA SER A 15 4.75 -2.39 20.99
C SER A 15 3.23 -2.54 20.85
N LEU A 16 2.65 -1.95 19.80
CA LEU A 16 1.20 -2.01 19.51
C LEU A 16 0.76 -3.45 19.21
N GLN A 17 0.52 -4.31 20.20
CA GLN A 17 0.08 -5.69 19.94
C GLN A 17 -1.44 -5.71 19.74
N PHE A 18 -1.90 -6.23 18.60
CA PHE A 18 -3.32 -6.48 18.33
C PHE A 18 -3.63 -7.93 18.67
N THR A 19 -4.78 -8.17 19.32
CA THR A 19 -5.18 -9.52 19.71
C THR A 19 -5.97 -10.25 18.63
N ASN A 20 -6.49 -9.53 17.63
CA ASN A 20 -7.21 -10.08 16.47
C ASN A 20 -7.20 -9.13 15.25
N HIS A 21 -7.73 -9.59 14.11
CA HIS A 21 -7.78 -8.82 12.85
C HIS A 21 -8.67 -7.56 12.94
N ALA A 22 -9.86 -7.66 13.54
CA ALA A 22 -10.79 -6.54 13.67
C ALA A 22 -10.20 -5.37 14.48
N GLU A 23 -9.44 -5.67 15.54
CA GLU A 23 -8.72 -4.63 16.28
C GLU A 23 -7.68 -3.90 15.43
N LYS A 24 -7.01 -4.61 14.52
CA LYS A 24 -6.03 -4.01 13.61
C LYS A 24 -6.74 -3.12 12.57
N GLU A 25 -7.83 -3.61 11.97
CA GLU A 25 -8.62 -2.86 10.98
C GLU A 25 -9.11 -1.52 11.55
N VAL A 26 -9.80 -1.55 12.71
CA VAL A 26 -10.33 -0.34 13.36
C VAL A 26 -9.22 0.66 13.70
N PHE A 27 -8.07 0.16 14.16
CA PHE A 27 -6.92 1.02 14.46
C PHE A 27 -6.35 1.67 13.20
N VAL A 28 -6.15 0.89 12.15
CA VAL A 28 -5.62 1.37 10.86
C VAL A 28 -6.56 2.39 10.25
N GLN A 29 -7.88 2.17 10.31
CA GLN A 29 -8.89 3.14 9.89
C GLN A 29 -8.72 4.48 10.60
N GLY A 30 -8.67 4.46 11.94
CA GLY A 30 -8.52 5.67 12.73
C GLY A 30 -7.24 6.46 12.42
N VAL A 31 -6.12 5.77 12.13
CA VAL A 31 -4.87 6.43 11.73
C VAL A 31 -5.06 7.15 10.39
N PHE A 32 -5.64 6.48 9.39
CA PHE A 32 -5.78 7.04 8.05
C PHE A 32 -6.81 8.17 7.96
N SER A 33 -7.95 8.06 8.65
CA SER A 33 -8.94 9.14 8.73
C SER A 33 -8.36 10.44 9.31
N HIS A 34 -7.39 10.35 10.24
CA HIS A 34 -6.77 11.52 10.85
C HIS A 34 -5.72 12.19 9.95
N ILE A 35 -4.96 11.40 9.17
CA ILE A 35 -3.83 11.91 8.38
C ILE A 35 -4.13 12.21 6.92
N ALA A 36 -5.31 11.85 6.41
CA ALA A 36 -5.66 11.95 4.99
C ALA A 36 -5.25 13.29 4.34
N LYS A 37 -5.43 14.42 5.04
CA LYS A 37 -5.08 15.77 4.54
C LYS A 37 -3.57 16.02 4.37
N HIS A 38 -2.71 15.39 5.16
CA HIS A 38 -1.26 15.63 5.15
C HIS A 38 -0.46 14.40 4.70
N TYR A 39 -1.14 13.29 4.44
CA TYR A 39 -0.57 11.99 4.11
C TYR A 39 0.41 12.05 2.95
N ASP A 40 -0.01 12.66 1.83
CA ASP A 40 0.82 12.72 0.62
C ASP A 40 2.06 13.60 0.82
N LEU A 41 1.91 14.75 1.49
CA LEU A 41 3.04 15.63 1.81
C LEU A 41 4.07 14.90 2.69
N MET A 42 3.59 14.18 3.70
CA MET A 42 4.45 13.38 4.57
C MET A 42 5.14 12.27 3.78
N ASN A 43 4.41 11.51 2.96
CA ASN A 43 5.00 10.45 2.17
C ASN A 43 6.08 10.97 1.22
N SER A 44 5.79 12.04 0.47
CA SER A 44 6.76 12.65 -0.45
C SER A 44 7.99 13.18 0.28
N LEU A 45 7.85 13.77 1.48
CA LEU A 45 9.01 14.21 2.27
C LEU A 45 9.85 13.01 2.80
N LEU A 46 9.19 11.97 3.30
CA LEU A 46 9.85 10.78 3.83
C LEU A 46 10.51 9.93 2.74
N SER A 47 9.96 9.94 1.54
CA SER A 47 10.53 9.27 0.36
C SER A 47 11.51 10.14 -0.41
N PHE A 48 11.79 11.38 0.03
CA PHE A 48 12.56 12.36 -0.73
C PHE A 48 12.07 12.50 -2.19
N HIS A 49 10.75 12.53 -2.38
CA HIS A 49 10.03 12.58 -3.66
C HIS A 49 10.24 11.37 -4.61
N GLN A 50 10.88 10.29 -4.16
CA GLN A 50 11.03 9.09 -4.98
C GLN A 50 9.76 8.25 -5.14
N ASP A 51 8.71 8.57 -4.40
CA ASP A 51 7.41 7.91 -4.47
C ASP A 51 6.74 8.05 -5.84
N ALA A 52 6.95 9.16 -6.55
CA ALA A 52 6.51 9.32 -7.93
C ALA A 52 7.21 8.33 -8.88
N TYR A 53 8.53 8.14 -8.71
CA TYR A 53 9.29 7.15 -9.48
C TYR A 53 8.82 5.73 -9.19
N TRP A 54 8.60 5.39 -7.92
CA TRP A 54 8.15 4.06 -7.51
C TRP A 54 6.78 3.70 -8.09
N ARG A 55 5.82 4.63 -8.02
CA ARG A 55 4.48 4.44 -8.62
C ARG A 55 4.56 4.26 -10.13
N ARG A 56 5.33 5.10 -10.83
CA ARG A 56 5.54 4.97 -12.27
C ARG A 56 6.06 3.60 -12.64
N PHE A 57 7.13 3.15 -11.98
CA PHE A 57 7.73 1.83 -12.21
C PHE A 57 6.73 0.70 -11.94
N ALA A 58 5.93 0.80 -10.87
CA ALA A 58 4.91 -0.20 -10.56
C ALA A 58 3.85 -0.29 -11.66
N VAL A 59 3.34 0.84 -12.15
CA VAL A 59 2.35 0.87 -13.23
C VAL A 59 2.93 0.30 -14.53
N GLU A 60 4.19 0.57 -14.85
CA GLU A 60 4.86 0.00 -16.04
C GLU A 60 4.89 -1.54 -16.00
N LYS A 61 4.90 -2.16 -14.81
CA LYS A 61 4.88 -3.63 -14.66
C LYS A 61 3.53 -4.27 -14.93
N LEU A 62 2.44 -3.50 -14.96
CA LEU A 62 1.11 -4.00 -15.33
C LEU A 62 0.98 -4.23 -16.84
N THR A 63 1.85 -3.61 -17.66
CA THR A 63 1.78 -3.62 -19.13
C THR A 63 0.39 -3.25 -19.66
N LEU A 64 -0.15 -2.14 -19.16
CA LEU A 64 -1.51 -1.71 -19.48
C LEU A 64 -1.64 -1.38 -20.97
N GLU A 65 -2.77 -1.78 -21.55
CA GLU A 65 -3.18 -1.43 -22.90
C GLU A 65 -4.39 -0.49 -22.85
N PRO A 66 -4.68 0.26 -23.95
CA PRO A 66 -5.87 1.08 -24.03
C PRO A 66 -7.17 0.32 -23.70
N ASP A 67 -8.08 1.02 -23.04
CA ASP A 67 -9.46 0.57 -22.74
C ASP A 67 -9.58 -0.64 -21.80
N MET A 68 -8.46 -1.08 -21.20
CA MET A 68 -8.46 -2.10 -20.15
C MET A 68 -9.20 -1.63 -18.89
N ARG A 69 -9.79 -2.61 -18.19
CA ARG A 69 -10.38 -2.48 -16.86
C ARG A 69 -9.34 -2.77 -15.80
N LEU A 70 -8.98 -1.77 -15.02
CA LEU A 70 -7.98 -1.84 -13.95
C LEU A 70 -8.64 -1.70 -12.58
N LEU A 71 -8.22 -2.51 -11.62
CA LEU A 71 -8.58 -2.35 -10.22
C LEU A 71 -7.41 -1.74 -9.43
N ASP A 72 -7.63 -0.63 -8.75
CA ASP A 72 -6.69 -0.05 -7.76
C ASP A 72 -7.20 -0.37 -6.34
N VAL A 73 -6.56 -1.33 -5.67
CA VAL A 73 -6.95 -1.82 -4.34
C VAL A 73 -6.24 -1.02 -3.25
N ALA A 74 -7.02 -0.52 -2.29
CA ALA A 74 -6.58 0.46 -1.30
C ALA A 74 -5.98 1.70 -1.99
N CYS A 75 -6.78 2.31 -2.87
CA CYS A 75 -6.36 3.40 -3.75
C CYS A 75 -5.98 4.69 -3.00
N GLY A 76 -6.37 4.80 -1.72
CA GLY A 76 -6.12 5.95 -0.87
C GLY A 76 -6.59 7.24 -1.53
N THR A 77 -5.67 8.18 -1.62
CA THR A 77 -5.90 9.51 -2.22
C THR A 77 -5.84 9.52 -3.76
N GLY A 78 -5.79 8.35 -4.42
CA GLY A 78 -5.83 8.22 -5.88
C GLY A 78 -4.49 8.47 -6.60
N MET A 79 -3.36 8.46 -5.88
CA MET A 79 -2.05 8.78 -6.46
C MET A 79 -1.55 7.71 -7.45
N LEU A 80 -1.82 6.43 -7.20
CA LEU A 80 -1.47 5.35 -8.13
C LEU A 80 -2.46 5.31 -9.31
N THR A 81 -3.76 5.44 -9.03
CA THR A 81 -4.82 5.64 -10.04
C THR A 81 -4.46 6.73 -11.05
N LYS A 82 -4.08 7.92 -10.56
CA LYS A 82 -3.68 9.05 -11.41
C LYS A 82 -2.45 8.73 -12.26
N GLU A 83 -1.47 8.01 -11.72
CA GLU A 83 -0.28 7.61 -12.45
C GLU A 83 -0.61 6.61 -13.57
N ALA A 84 -1.54 5.67 -13.34
CA ALA A 84 -2.03 4.76 -14.38
C ALA A 84 -2.70 5.51 -15.53
N LEU A 85 -3.62 6.45 -15.24
CA LEU A 85 -4.27 7.27 -16.27
C LEU A 85 -3.32 8.24 -16.97
N ARG A 86 -2.25 8.68 -16.31
CA ARG A 86 -1.19 9.47 -16.95
C ARG A 86 -0.45 8.66 -18.01
N GLN A 87 -0.24 7.36 -17.78
CA GLN A 87 0.45 6.48 -18.74
C GLN A 87 -0.50 6.00 -19.84
N VAL A 88 -1.73 5.64 -19.50
CA VAL A 88 -2.76 5.16 -20.43
C VAL A 88 -4.09 5.87 -20.14
N PRO A 89 -4.39 6.99 -20.83
CA PRO A 89 -5.56 7.84 -20.50
C PRO A 89 -6.94 7.20 -20.73
N SER A 90 -7.03 6.11 -21.50
CA SER A 90 -8.31 5.50 -21.88
C SER A 90 -8.76 4.36 -20.96
N LEU A 91 -7.98 4.03 -19.93
CA LEU A 91 -8.34 3.01 -18.94
C LEU A 91 -9.69 3.30 -18.28
N HIS A 92 -10.34 2.23 -17.84
CA HIS A 92 -11.47 2.27 -16.93
C HIS A 92 -11.02 1.73 -15.58
N ILE A 93 -11.01 2.58 -14.54
CA ILE A 93 -10.48 2.20 -13.23
C ILE A 93 -11.59 2.10 -12.19
N GLU A 94 -11.66 0.95 -11.51
CA GLU A 94 -12.32 0.83 -10.21
C GLU A 94 -11.26 1.11 -9.14
N ALA A 95 -11.45 2.15 -8.34
CA ALA A 95 -10.53 2.56 -7.29
C ALA A 95 -11.21 2.35 -5.93
N LEU A 96 -10.77 1.31 -5.21
CA LEU A 96 -11.38 0.84 -3.99
C LEU A 96 -10.53 1.20 -2.78
N ASP A 97 -11.13 1.78 -1.75
CA ASP A 97 -10.49 1.99 -0.45
C ASP A 97 -11.47 1.77 0.69
N PHE A 98 -10.96 1.41 1.87
CA PHE A 98 -11.77 1.16 3.06
C PHE A 98 -12.07 2.46 3.84
N SER A 99 -11.34 3.55 3.57
CA SER A 99 -11.50 4.84 4.23
C SER A 99 -12.30 5.82 3.36
N PRO A 100 -13.51 6.22 3.78
CA PRO A 100 -14.28 7.26 3.09
C PRO A 100 -13.53 8.60 3.01
N GLU A 101 -12.72 8.94 4.01
CA GLU A 101 -11.95 10.17 4.01
C GLU A 101 -10.86 10.18 2.94
N MET A 102 -10.22 9.02 2.70
CA MET A 102 -9.24 8.86 1.63
C MET A 102 -9.90 8.98 0.26
N LEU A 103 -11.04 8.31 0.07
CA LEU A 103 -11.83 8.41 -1.16
C LEU A 103 -12.27 9.84 -1.44
N ALA A 104 -12.73 10.59 -0.43
CA ALA A 104 -13.10 11.99 -0.60
C ALA A 104 -11.90 12.86 -1.04
N GLN A 105 -10.69 12.61 -0.52
CA GLN A 105 -9.49 13.29 -1.00
C GLN A 105 -9.09 12.82 -2.42
N GLY A 106 -9.32 11.55 -2.74
CA GLY A 106 -9.12 10.99 -4.06
C GLY A 106 -10.03 11.63 -5.11
N GLU A 107 -11.31 11.78 -4.79
CA GLU A 107 -12.32 12.40 -5.64
C GLU A 107 -11.92 13.83 -6.00
N VAL A 108 -11.57 14.67 -5.01
CA VAL A 108 -11.10 16.04 -5.25
C VAL A 108 -9.90 16.06 -6.19
N ARG A 109 -8.89 15.23 -5.93
CA ARG A 109 -7.65 15.19 -6.74
C ARG A 109 -7.90 14.72 -8.17
N LEU A 110 -8.73 13.70 -8.35
CA LEU A 110 -9.06 13.15 -9.66
C LEU A 110 -9.94 14.12 -10.45
N HIS A 111 -10.87 14.80 -9.79
CA HIS A 111 -11.67 15.87 -10.37
C HIS A 111 -10.79 17.05 -10.83
N GLU A 112 -9.91 17.57 -9.97
CA GLU A 112 -8.97 18.65 -10.33
C GLU A 112 -8.02 18.28 -11.48
N ALA A 113 -7.72 16.98 -11.64
CA ALA A 113 -6.92 16.47 -12.74
C ALA A 113 -7.73 16.21 -14.03
N GLY A 114 -9.06 16.39 -14.01
CA GLY A 114 -9.93 16.07 -15.16
C GLY A 114 -10.02 14.57 -15.48
N LEU A 115 -9.83 13.71 -14.47
CA LEU A 115 -9.73 12.26 -14.63
C LEU A 115 -10.94 11.49 -14.10
N LEU A 116 -11.86 12.15 -13.40
CA LEU A 116 -12.94 11.49 -12.66
C LEU A 116 -13.87 10.67 -13.58
N ASP A 117 -14.08 11.07 -14.83
CA ASP A 117 -14.89 10.34 -15.82
C ASP A 117 -14.36 8.94 -16.17
N ARG A 118 -13.11 8.64 -15.78
CA ARG A 118 -12.45 7.35 -16.00
C ARG A 118 -12.35 6.49 -14.74
N VAL A 119 -12.77 7.02 -13.59
CA VAL A 119 -12.58 6.38 -12.30
C VAL A 119 -13.91 6.25 -11.57
N ASN A 120 -14.23 5.04 -11.14
CA ASN A 120 -15.28 4.81 -10.15
C ASN A 120 -14.63 4.60 -8.78
N LEU A 121 -14.99 5.44 -7.81
CA LEU A 121 -14.48 5.35 -6.43
C LEU A 121 -15.44 4.52 -5.59
N VAL A 122 -14.93 3.49 -4.94
CA VAL A 122 -15.73 2.49 -4.22
C VAL A 122 -15.22 2.32 -2.80
N GLU A 123 -16.11 2.44 -1.81
CA GLU A 123 -15.80 2.02 -0.44
C GLU A 123 -15.84 0.50 -0.34
N GLY A 124 -14.76 -0.13 0.14
CA GLY A 124 -14.72 -1.58 0.27
C GLY A 124 -13.48 -2.14 0.96
N ASP A 125 -13.54 -3.44 1.27
CA ASP A 125 -12.47 -4.18 1.95
C ASP A 125 -11.60 -4.93 0.93
N ALA A 126 -10.29 -4.69 0.98
CA ALA A 126 -9.30 -5.37 0.14
C ALA A 126 -9.23 -6.90 0.38
N MET A 127 -9.69 -7.39 1.53
CA MET A 127 -9.79 -8.82 1.83
C MET A 127 -11.13 -9.45 1.41
N ASN A 128 -12.09 -8.66 0.94
CA ASN A 128 -13.41 -9.11 0.49
C ASN A 128 -13.90 -8.20 -0.66
N LEU A 129 -13.29 -8.36 -1.83
CA LEU A 129 -13.54 -7.47 -2.97
C LEU A 129 -14.96 -7.69 -3.52
N PRO A 130 -15.77 -6.64 -3.69
CA PRO A 130 -17.19 -6.73 -4.09
C PRO A 130 -17.37 -6.93 -5.60
N TYR A 131 -16.49 -7.72 -6.22
CA TYR A 131 -16.46 -7.95 -7.66
C TYR A 131 -16.48 -9.45 -7.95
N GLU A 132 -17.09 -9.81 -9.06
CA GLU A 132 -17.07 -11.18 -9.57
C GLU A 132 -15.66 -11.60 -10.01
N ALA A 133 -15.42 -12.90 -10.09
CA ALA A 133 -14.16 -13.41 -10.62
C ALA A 133 -13.94 -12.95 -12.08
N ASN A 134 -12.68 -12.75 -12.47
CA ASN A 134 -12.29 -12.39 -13.85
C ASN A 134 -12.93 -11.08 -14.39
N SER A 135 -13.21 -10.11 -13.52
CA SER A 135 -13.84 -8.83 -13.86
C SER A 135 -12.86 -7.77 -14.41
N PHE A 136 -11.57 -7.93 -14.11
CA PHE A 136 -10.53 -6.95 -14.43
C PHE A 136 -9.40 -7.55 -15.27
N ASP A 137 -8.82 -6.74 -16.15
CA ASP A 137 -7.66 -7.13 -16.94
C ASP A 137 -6.39 -7.14 -16.09
N CYS A 138 -6.29 -6.22 -15.12
CA CYS A 138 -5.18 -6.12 -14.19
C CYS A 138 -5.64 -5.58 -12.82
N ALA A 139 -4.85 -5.81 -11.78
CA ALA A 139 -5.04 -5.16 -10.48
C ALA A 139 -3.71 -4.64 -9.90
N MET A 140 -3.80 -3.55 -9.17
CA MET A 140 -2.65 -2.93 -8.51
C MET A 140 -2.97 -2.48 -7.09
N SER A 141 -1.94 -2.32 -6.27
CA SER A 141 -2.04 -1.75 -4.93
C SER A 141 -0.71 -1.10 -4.55
N ALA A 142 -0.75 0.09 -3.94
CA ALA A 142 0.45 0.76 -3.43
C ALA A 142 0.34 1.05 -1.93
N PHE A 143 1.39 0.68 -1.19
CA PHE A 143 1.59 1.01 0.22
C PHE A 143 0.44 0.54 1.14
N ALA A 144 -0.23 -0.56 0.78
CA ALA A 144 -1.38 -1.08 1.50
C ALA A 144 -1.10 -2.40 2.26
N LEU A 145 -0.30 -3.32 1.70
CA LEU A 145 -0.16 -4.68 2.21
C LEU A 145 0.39 -4.75 3.64
N ARG A 146 1.19 -3.77 4.09
CA ARG A 146 1.63 -3.72 5.49
C ARG A 146 0.48 -3.46 6.48
N ASN A 147 -0.59 -2.85 6.00
CA ASN A 147 -1.75 -2.44 6.79
C ASN A 147 -2.85 -3.48 6.80
N VAL A 148 -2.97 -4.33 5.76
CA VAL A 148 -4.01 -5.36 5.72
C VAL A 148 -3.82 -6.41 6.83
N PRO A 149 -4.89 -6.95 7.41
CA PRO A 149 -4.78 -7.99 8.44
C PRO A 149 -4.27 -9.32 7.92
N ASP A 150 -4.63 -9.71 6.69
CA ASP A 150 -4.22 -10.95 6.04
C ASP A 150 -3.78 -10.69 4.59
N ILE A 151 -2.46 -10.78 4.36
CA ILE A 151 -1.84 -10.55 3.05
C ILE A 151 -2.23 -11.65 2.06
N ILE A 152 -2.28 -12.91 2.48
CA ILE A 152 -2.59 -14.03 1.58
C ILE A 152 -4.03 -13.92 1.11
N LYS A 153 -4.96 -13.58 2.01
CA LYS A 153 -6.36 -13.34 1.64
C LYS A 153 -6.51 -12.17 0.67
N THR A 154 -5.87 -11.03 0.92
CA THR A 154 -5.87 -9.90 -0.01
C THR A 154 -5.31 -10.29 -1.38
N LEU A 155 -4.18 -10.98 -1.44
CA LEU A 155 -3.59 -11.44 -2.71
C LEU A 155 -4.50 -12.44 -3.43
N SER A 156 -5.18 -13.32 -2.69
CA SER A 156 -6.15 -14.28 -3.24
C SER A 156 -7.36 -13.58 -3.85
N GLU A 157 -7.89 -12.55 -3.19
CA GLU A 157 -8.98 -11.74 -3.73
C GLU A 157 -8.56 -10.96 -4.98
N MET A 158 -7.38 -10.34 -4.95
CA MET A 158 -6.82 -9.67 -6.14
C MET A 158 -6.65 -10.64 -7.30
N LYS A 159 -6.14 -11.86 -7.05
CA LYS A 159 -6.04 -12.91 -8.07
C LYS A 159 -7.41 -13.31 -8.62
N ARG A 160 -8.39 -13.53 -7.74
CA ARG A 160 -9.73 -14.00 -8.08
C ARG A 160 -10.43 -13.08 -9.07
N VAL A 161 -10.35 -11.76 -8.84
CA VAL A 161 -11.07 -10.77 -9.65
C VAL A 161 -10.35 -10.42 -10.97
N VAL A 162 -9.09 -10.81 -11.13
CA VAL A 162 -8.30 -10.58 -12.34
C VAL A 162 -8.43 -11.76 -13.29
N LYS A 163 -8.61 -11.47 -14.58
CA LYS A 163 -8.73 -12.47 -15.66
C LYS A 163 -7.46 -13.34 -15.77
N PRO A 164 -7.57 -14.58 -16.26
CA PRO A 164 -6.41 -15.38 -16.67
C PRO A 164 -5.47 -14.60 -17.59
N GLY A 165 -4.16 -14.74 -17.41
CA GLY A 165 -3.14 -13.97 -18.12
C GLY A 165 -2.95 -12.53 -17.62
N GLY A 166 -3.89 -12.01 -16.82
CA GLY A 166 -3.83 -10.68 -16.23
C GLY A 166 -2.74 -10.53 -15.16
N ARG A 167 -2.25 -9.30 -14.97
CA ARG A 167 -1.18 -9.00 -14.00
C ARG A 167 -1.74 -8.41 -12.71
N VAL A 168 -1.17 -8.86 -11.59
CA VAL A 168 -1.33 -8.26 -10.27
C VAL A 168 0.00 -7.66 -9.83
N VAL A 169 0.01 -6.36 -9.51
CA VAL A 169 1.22 -5.64 -9.07
C VAL A 169 1.02 -5.00 -7.70
N THR A 170 1.95 -5.24 -6.79
CA THR A 170 1.93 -4.57 -5.48
C THR A 170 3.21 -3.80 -5.24
N LEU A 171 3.09 -2.52 -4.91
CA LEU A 171 4.17 -1.63 -4.53
C LEU A 171 4.14 -1.45 -3.01
N GLU A 172 5.22 -1.78 -2.30
CA GLU A 172 5.25 -1.64 -0.84
C GLU A 172 6.65 -1.31 -0.32
N LEU A 173 6.71 -0.73 0.89
CA LEU A 173 7.96 -0.60 1.64
C LEU A 173 8.58 -1.97 1.87
N ALA A 174 9.90 -2.01 1.78
CA ALA A 174 10.70 -3.22 1.86
C ALA A 174 11.85 -3.05 2.83
N LYS A 175 12.59 -4.14 3.07
CA LYS A 175 13.73 -4.13 3.98
C LYS A 175 15.00 -3.95 3.15
N PRO A 176 15.76 -2.85 3.35
CA PRO A 176 16.95 -2.58 2.52
C PRO A 176 17.96 -3.72 2.57
N THR A 177 18.41 -4.11 1.39
CA THR A 177 19.35 -5.22 1.12
C THR A 177 20.76 -4.73 0.85
N ALA A 178 20.91 -3.51 0.31
CA ALA A 178 22.20 -2.93 -0.01
C ALA A 178 23.05 -2.69 1.26
N LEU A 179 24.23 -3.32 1.30
CA LEU A 179 25.24 -3.16 2.35
C LEU A 179 25.67 -1.68 2.45
N GLY A 180 25.70 -1.12 3.66
CA GLY A 180 25.98 0.31 3.93
C GLY A 180 24.73 1.19 3.92
N PHE A 181 23.87 1.05 2.91
CA PHE A 181 22.62 1.80 2.84
C PHE A 181 21.62 1.37 3.93
N LYS A 182 21.60 0.07 4.23
CA LYS A 182 20.81 -0.50 5.33
C LYS A 182 21.08 0.22 6.66
N GLN A 183 22.35 0.41 7.03
CA GLN A 183 22.71 1.05 8.30
C GLN A 183 22.26 2.52 8.35
N LEU A 184 22.46 3.26 7.26
CA LEU A 184 22.03 4.66 7.17
C LEU A 184 20.51 4.79 7.25
N TYR A 185 19.77 3.91 6.57
CA TYR A 185 18.31 3.90 6.56
C TYR A 185 17.74 3.60 7.95
N TYR A 186 18.25 2.58 8.65
CA TYR A 186 17.81 2.31 10.02
C TYR A 186 18.18 3.42 10.99
N LEU A 187 19.34 4.07 10.82
CA LEU A 187 19.70 5.25 11.62
C LEU A 187 18.67 6.38 11.43
N TYR A 188 18.30 6.68 10.18
CA TYR A 188 17.25 7.65 9.88
C TYR A 188 15.90 7.24 10.50
N PHE A 189 15.46 6.00 10.29
CA PHE A 189 14.18 5.51 10.77
C PHE A 189 14.07 5.42 12.30
N GLU A 190 15.14 5.04 12.99
CA GLU A 190 15.10 4.81 14.44
C GLU A 190 15.44 6.06 15.27
N LYS A 191 16.23 6.98 14.72
CA LYS A 191 16.73 8.15 15.45
C LYS A 191 16.19 9.47 14.95
N ILE A 192 16.09 9.68 13.63
CA ILE A 192 15.71 10.97 13.05
C ILE A 192 14.19 11.06 12.95
N LEU A 193 13.54 10.05 12.37
CA LEU A 193 12.10 10.04 12.14
C LEU A 193 11.26 10.21 13.42
N PRO A 194 11.59 9.57 14.57
CA PRO A 194 10.82 9.75 15.80
C PRO A 194 11.00 11.14 16.42
N VAL A 195 12.14 11.81 16.17
CA VAL A 195 12.35 13.19 16.62
C VAL A 195 11.46 14.11 15.80
N LEU A 196 11.47 13.98 14.47
CA LEU A 196 10.58 14.75 13.59
C LEU A 196 9.10 14.51 13.91
N GLY A 197 8.71 13.26 14.20
CA GLY A 197 7.34 12.91 14.59
C GLY A 197 6.88 13.56 15.89
N LYS A 198 7.78 13.73 16.88
CA LYS A 198 7.49 14.44 18.14
C LYS A 198 7.29 15.95 17.96
N LEU A 199 7.89 16.53 16.92
CA LEU A 199 7.68 17.94 16.58
C LEU A 199 6.39 18.16 15.78
N SER A 200 5.82 17.10 15.20
CA SER A 200 4.51 17.13 14.57
C SER A 200 3.40 16.94 15.60
N LYS A 201 2.24 17.57 15.37
CA LYS A 201 1.06 17.40 16.25
C LYS A 201 0.43 16.00 16.16
N ASP A 202 0.93 15.14 15.26
CA ASP A 202 0.28 13.91 14.81
C ASP A 202 1.08 12.64 15.17
N ASN A 203 1.46 12.53 16.44
CA ASN A 203 2.51 11.61 16.93
C ASN A 203 2.17 10.10 16.77
N SER A 204 0.89 9.72 16.71
CA SER A 204 0.44 8.32 16.56
C SER A 204 0.76 7.75 15.18
N SER A 205 0.64 8.58 14.15
CA SER A 205 0.77 8.19 12.74
C SER A 205 2.24 7.95 12.36
N TYR A 206 3.14 8.78 12.91
CA TYR A 206 4.60 8.57 12.80
C TYR A 206 5.10 7.34 13.55
N ALA A 207 4.40 6.89 14.59
CA ALA A 207 4.75 5.67 15.31
C ALA A 207 4.30 4.40 14.59
N TRP A 208 3.19 4.47 13.83
CA TRP A 208 2.67 3.33 13.08
C TRP A 208 3.57 2.92 11.92
N LEU A 209 4.10 3.88 11.15
CA LEU A 209 4.89 3.58 9.95
C LEU A 209 6.12 2.68 10.24
N PRO A 210 7.02 2.98 11.19
CA PRO A 210 8.14 2.10 11.52
C PRO A 210 7.71 0.74 12.08
N GLU A 211 6.65 0.69 12.90
CA GLU A 211 6.19 -0.57 13.49
C GLU A 211 5.53 -1.49 12.44
N SER A 212 4.75 -0.92 11.51
CA SER A 212 4.16 -1.65 10.39
C SER A 212 5.26 -2.23 9.48
N LEU A 213 6.30 -1.45 9.16
CA LEU A 213 7.43 -1.92 8.36
C LEU A 213 8.24 -3.02 9.07
N ARG A 214 8.42 -2.90 10.39
CA ARG A 214 9.13 -3.92 11.19
C ARG A 214 8.42 -5.27 11.14
N ARG A 215 7.09 -5.25 11.19
CA ARG A 215 6.21 -6.44 11.15
C ARG A 215 6.03 -7.00 9.75
N TYR A 216 6.04 -6.13 8.74
CA TYR A 216 5.88 -6.55 7.36
C TYR A 216 6.97 -7.57 6.98
N PRO A 217 6.63 -8.65 6.26
CA PRO A 217 7.60 -9.65 5.85
C PRO A 217 8.70 -9.06 4.98
N HIS A 218 9.84 -9.77 4.89
CA HIS A 218 10.85 -9.44 3.89
C HIS A 218 10.27 -9.64 2.48
N GLN A 219 10.68 -8.83 1.51
CA GLN A 219 10.16 -8.87 0.14
C GLN A 219 10.26 -10.27 -0.51
N SER A 220 11.31 -11.04 -0.22
CA SER A 220 11.40 -12.45 -0.65
C SER A 220 10.30 -13.34 -0.06
N LYS A 221 9.89 -13.09 1.19
CA LYS A 221 8.78 -13.82 1.83
C LYS A 221 7.42 -13.42 1.24
N VAL A 222 7.26 -12.15 0.85
CA VAL A 222 6.06 -11.70 0.13
C VAL A 222 5.97 -12.38 -1.24
N LEU A 223 7.10 -12.59 -1.93
CA LEU A 223 7.14 -13.40 -3.15
C LEU A 223 6.69 -14.85 -2.91
N GLU A 224 7.09 -15.46 -1.78
CA GLU A 224 6.57 -16.78 -1.42
C GLU A 224 5.04 -16.78 -1.28
N TYR A 225 4.42 -15.72 -0.75
CA TYR A 225 2.96 -15.61 -0.69
C TYR A 225 2.31 -15.50 -2.07
N PHE A 226 2.94 -14.79 -3.01
CA PHE A 226 2.46 -14.79 -4.41
C PHE A 226 2.47 -16.22 -4.99
N ASN A 227 3.55 -16.98 -4.75
CA ASN A 227 3.64 -18.37 -5.20
C ASN A 227 2.61 -19.28 -4.51
N GLU A 228 2.38 -19.09 -3.20
CA GLU A 228 1.41 -19.86 -2.41
C GLU A 228 -0.03 -19.64 -2.88
N VAL A 229 -0.39 -18.39 -3.20
CA VAL A 229 -1.69 -18.04 -3.81
C VAL A 229 -1.81 -18.59 -5.25
N GLY A 230 -0.69 -18.99 -5.85
CA GLY A 230 -0.61 -19.61 -7.17
C GLY A 230 -0.56 -18.60 -8.31
N PHE A 231 0.10 -17.46 -8.13
CA PHE A 231 0.50 -16.62 -9.26
C PHE A 231 1.63 -17.29 -10.05
N GLU A 232 1.58 -17.15 -11.37
CA GLU A 232 2.66 -17.56 -12.27
C GLU A 232 3.66 -16.44 -12.50
N ALA A 233 4.89 -16.82 -12.89
CA ALA A 233 5.99 -15.91 -13.16
C ALA A 233 6.20 -14.85 -12.06
N ALA A 234 5.87 -15.20 -10.81
CA ALA A 234 5.93 -14.27 -9.71
C ALA A 234 7.37 -13.81 -9.47
N THR A 235 7.57 -12.51 -9.34
CA THR A 235 8.88 -11.91 -9.10
C THR A 235 8.74 -10.60 -8.33
N TYR A 236 9.88 -10.03 -7.91
CA TYR A 236 9.89 -8.68 -7.36
C TYR A 236 11.13 -7.89 -7.78
N TYR A 237 10.99 -6.57 -7.78
CA TYR A 237 12.04 -5.61 -8.07
C TYR A 237 12.30 -4.74 -6.85
N GLU A 238 13.55 -4.64 -6.44
CA GLU A 238 13.97 -3.74 -5.37
C GLU A 238 14.30 -2.36 -5.95
N LEU A 239 13.73 -1.32 -5.34
CA LEU A 239 13.96 0.06 -5.74
C LEU A 239 14.70 0.82 -4.63
N THR A 240 15.51 1.79 -5.03
CA THR A 240 16.20 2.72 -4.12
C THR A 240 16.97 2.01 -3.00
N GLY A 241 17.79 1.01 -3.36
CA GLY A 241 18.59 0.25 -2.38
C GLY A 241 17.78 -0.73 -1.52
N GLY A 242 16.56 -1.09 -1.94
CA GLY A 242 15.72 -2.12 -1.31
C GLY A 242 14.77 -1.60 -0.22
N ILE A 243 14.56 -0.29 -0.13
CA ILE A 243 13.57 0.30 0.80
C ILE A 243 12.14 0.17 0.29
N VAL A 244 11.99 -0.17 -0.98
CA VAL A 244 10.72 -0.43 -1.66
C VAL A 244 10.88 -1.67 -2.53
N ALA A 245 9.84 -2.47 -2.60
CA ALA A 245 9.73 -3.58 -3.53
C ALA A 245 8.45 -3.46 -4.36
N VAL A 246 8.56 -3.83 -5.63
CA VAL A 246 7.43 -4.01 -6.54
C VAL A 246 7.33 -5.50 -6.85
N HIS A 247 6.29 -6.16 -6.36
CA HIS A 247 5.97 -7.54 -6.67
C HIS A 247 5.03 -7.60 -7.86
N VAL A 248 5.23 -8.60 -8.71
CA VAL A 248 4.43 -8.85 -9.90
C VAL A 248 4.08 -10.34 -9.91
N GLY A 249 2.83 -10.66 -10.19
CA GLY A 249 2.37 -12.02 -10.47
C GLY A 249 1.39 -12.03 -11.64
N ILE A 250 1.40 -13.12 -12.41
CA ILE A 250 0.46 -13.36 -13.50
C ILE A 250 -0.60 -14.34 -13.01
N VAL A 251 -1.87 -14.04 -13.27
CA VAL A 251 -2.96 -15.01 -13.01
C VAL A 251 -2.81 -16.16 -14.02
N PRO A 252 -2.74 -17.43 -13.59
CA PRO A 252 -2.56 -18.57 -14.49
C PRO A 252 -3.58 -18.57 -15.64
N GLU A 253 -3.13 -18.96 -16.84
CA GLU A 253 -4.03 -19.32 -17.94
C GLU A 253 -4.81 -20.59 -17.53
N ALA A 254 -6.11 -20.63 -17.82
CA ALA A 254 -6.98 -21.76 -17.47
C ALA A 254 -6.66 -23.05 -18.26
#